data_AF-E9H7J2-F1
#
_entry.id   AF-E9H7J2-F1
#
_cell.length_a   1.000
_cell.length_b   1.000
_cell.length_c   1.000
_cell.angle_alpha   90.00
_cell.angle_beta   90.00
_cell.angle_gamma   90.00
#
_symmetry.space_group_name_H-M   'P 1'
#
loop_
_entity.id
_entity.type
_entity.pdbx_description
1 polymer ?
#
loop_
_entity_poly.entity_id
_entity_poly.type
_entity_poly.pdbx_seq_one_letter_code
_entity_poly.pdbx_strand_id
1 'polypeptide(L)' 'MRLGDRVLVLDDNTRRGLWVVATVTKLFHGDGGVVRKVLVKTSKSEFVRPIRG' A
#
# COMPACT_ATOMS: atom_id res chain seq x y z
N MET A 1 1.36 -1.58 -10.31
CA MET A 1 1.94 -1.69 -8.97
C MET A 1 2.97 -2.81 -8.96
N ARG A 2 4.14 -2.57 -8.37
CA ARG A 2 5.25 -3.53 -8.29
C ARG A 2 5.94 -3.46 -6.93
N LEU A 3 6.80 -4.44 -6.64
CA LEU A 3 7.68 -4.39 -5.48
C LEU A 3 8.64 -3.19 -5.57
N GLY A 4 8.85 -2.52 -4.44
CA GLY A 4 9.70 -1.32 -4.36
C GLY A 4 8.98 -0.01 -4.69
N ASP A 5 7.74 -0.04 -5.19
CA ASP A 5 6.97 1.19 -5.43
C ASP A 5 6.79 1.97 -4.12
N ARG A 6 7.02 3.29 -4.17
CA ARG A 6 6.61 4.21 -3.12
C ARG A 6 5.17 4.64 -3.34
N VAL A 7 4.34 4.45 -2.32
CA VAL A 7 2.90 4.74 -2.37
C VAL A 7 2.48 5.60 -1.18
N LEU A 8 1.46 6.41 -1.39
CA LEU A 8 0.76 7.10 -0.30
C LEU A 8 -0.32 6.19 0.26
N VAL A 9 -0.28 5.97 1.57
CA VAL A 9 -1.33 5.23 2.28
C VAL A 9 -2.41 6.22 2.69
N LEU A 10 -3.57 6.07 2.04
CA LEU A 10 -4.77 6.83 2.37
C LEU A 10 -5.26 6.47 3.79
N ASP A 11 -5.44 7.49 4.61
CA ASP A 11 -6.07 7.40 5.93
C ASP A 11 -7.11 8.52 6.01
N ASP A 12 -8.38 8.12 6.00
CA ASP A 12 -9.55 9.01 5.98
C ASP A 12 -9.63 9.89 7.24
N ASN A 13 -8.93 9.54 8.33
CA ASN A 13 -8.86 10.36 9.54
C ASN A 13 -7.81 11.48 9.45
N THR A 14 -7.02 11.52 8.39
CA THR A 14 -5.91 12.46 8.23
C THR A 14 -6.04 13.25 6.92
N ARG A 15 -5.55 14.50 6.95
CA ARG A 15 -5.49 15.33 5.74
C ARG A 15 -4.51 14.69 4.74
N ARG A 16 -4.76 14.84 3.43
CA ARG A 16 -3.91 14.28 2.37
C ARG A 16 -2.41 14.60 2.51
N GLY A 17 -2.06 15.79 3.00
CA GLY A 17 -0.66 16.18 3.24
C GLY A 17 0.05 15.41 4.37
N LEU A 18 -0.71 14.66 5.17
CA LEU A 18 -0.22 13.84 6.28
C LEU A 18 -0.28 12.34 5.99
N TRP A 19 -0.70 11.95 4.77
CA TRP A 19 -0.72 10.54 4.39
C TRP A 19 0.68 9.98 4.38
N VAL A 20 0.81 8.78 4.96
CA VAL A 20 2.11 8.16 5.15
C VAL A 20 2.62 7.62 3.82
N VAL A 21 3.87 7.93 3.49
CA VAL A 21 4.58 7.29 2.38
C VAL A 21 5.10 5.94 2.85
N ALA A 22 4.78 4.89 2.10
CA ALA A 22 5.22 3.54 2.37
C ALA A 22 5.80 2.90 1.10
N THR A 23 6.62 1.86 1.27
CA THR A 23 7.20 1.08 0.18
C THR A 23 6.51 -0.27 0.08
N VAL A 24 6.16 -0.69 -1.12
CA VAL A 24 5.56 -2.02 -1.36
C VAL A 24 6.60 -3.11 -1.20
N THR A 25 6.38 -4.04 -0.27
CA THR A 25 7.29 -5.15 0.03
C THR A 25 6.73 -6.52 -0.35
N LYS A 26 5.41 -6.65 -0.57
CA LYS A 26 4.78 -7.87 -1.08
C LYS A 26 3.52 -7.56 -1.87
N LEU A 27 3.28 -8.31 -2.95
CA LEU A 27 2.04 -8.26 -3.73
C LEU A 27 1.17 -9.48 -3.41
N PHE A 28 -0.14 -9.25 -3.25
CA PHE A 28 -1.12 -10.31 -3.15
C PHE A 28 -2.03 -10.26 -4.37
N HIS A 29 -1.88 -11.26 -5.23
CA HIS A 29 -2.68 -11.44 -6.43
C HIS A 29 -4.02 -12.09 -6.06
N GLY A 30 -5.10 -11.56 -6.61
CA GLY A 30 -6.40 -12.22 -6.63
C GLY A 30 -6.61 -12.98 -7.94
N ASP A 31 -7.84 -13.44 -8.15
CA ASP A 31 -8.22 -14.18 -9.36
C ASP A 31 -7.98 -13.34 -10.62
N GLY A 32 -7.44 -13.99 -11.66
CA GLY A 32 -7.05 -13.34 -12.91
C GLY A 32 -5.72 -12.57 -12.85
N GLY A 33 -4.91 -12.74 -11.80
CA GLY A 33 -3.58 -12.13 -11.70
C GLY A 33 -3.56 -10.66 -11.25
N VAL A 34 -4.74 -10.08 -11.01
CA VAL A 34 -4.90 -8.69 -10.58
C VAL A 34 -4.43 -8.54 -9.13
N VAL A 35 -3.51 -7.61 -8.87
CA VAL A 35 -3.11 -7.29 -7.49
C VAL A 35 -4.27 -6.59 -6.79
N ARG A 36 -4.73 -7.16 -5.67
CA ARG A 36 -5.85 -6.62 -4.87
C ARG A 36 -5.40 -6.06 -3.53
N LYS A 37 -4.31 -6.60 -2.98
CA LYS A 37 -3.73 -6.17 -1.70
C LYS A 37 -2.22 -6.13 -1.82
N VAL A 38 -1.60 -5.32 -0.98
CA VAL A 38 -0.15 -5.25 -0.84
C VAL A 38 0.26 -5.18 0.62
N LEU A 39 1.42 -5.73 0.94
CA LEU A 39 2.13 -5.41 2.17
C LEU A 39 2.96 -4.16 1.89
N VAL A 40 2.79 -3.14 2.73
CA VAL A 40 3.57 -1.90 2.66
C VAL A 40 4.37 -1.71 3.94
N LYS A 41 5.56 -1.15 3.78
CA LYS A 41 6.50 -0.84 4.86
C LYS A 41 6.69 0.66 5.00
N THR A 42 6.52 1.14 6.21
CA THR A 42 6.91 2.50 6.64
C THR A 42 8.21 2.42 7.44
N SER A 43 8.73 3.56 7.88
CA SER A 43 9.88 3.58 8.80
C SER A 43 9.57 2.98 10.17
N LYS A 44 8.28 2.87 10.55
CA LYS A 44 7.85 2.45 11.89
C LYS A 44 7.16 1.09 11.92
N SER A 45 6.52 0.66 10.83
CA SER A 45 5.69 -0.55 10.81
C SER A 45 5.46 -1.10 9.40
N GLU A 46 5.03 -2.35 9.34
CA GLU A 46 4.55 -3.01 8.12
C GLU A 46 3.08 -3.40 8.29
N PHE A 47 2.27 -3.22 7.24
CA PHE A 47 0.85 -3.58 7.29
C PHE A 47 0.28 -3.82 5.90
N VAL A 48 -0.79 -4.61 5.82
CA VAL A 48 -1.46 -4.96 4.57
C VAL A 48 -2.54 -3.93 4.25
N ARG A 49 -2.58 -3.45 3.00
CA ARG A 49 -3.64 -2.57 2.50
C ARG A 49 -4.26 -3.09 1.20
N PRO A 50 -5.59 -2.93 1.04
CA PRO A 50 -6.22 -3.12 -0.25
C PRO A 50 -5.83 -1.99 -1.20
N ILE A 51 -5.73 -2.31 -2.49
CA ILE A 51 -5.60 -1.31 -3.55
C ILE A 51 -7.01 -0.88 -3.92
N ARG A 52 -7.28 0.43 -3.88
CA ARG A 52 -8.47 1.00 -4.50
C ARG A 52 -8.15 1.24 -5.98
N GLY A 53 -8.92 0.61 -6.86
CA GLY A 53 -8.88 0.81 -8.31
C GLY A 53 -9.76 1.98 -8.72
#